data_AF-A0A3S2UJW4-F1
#
_entry.id   AF-A0A3S2UJW4-F1
#
_cell.length_a   1.000
_cell.length_b   1.000
_cell.length_c   1.000
_cell.angle_alpha   90.00
_cell.angle_beta   90.00
_cell.angle_gamma   90.00
#
_symmetry.space_group_name_H-M   'P 1'
#
loop_
_entity.id
_entity.type
_entity.pdbx_description
1 polymer ?
#
loop_
_entity_poly.entity_id
_entity_poly.type
_entity_poly.pdbx_seq_one_letter_code
_entity_poly.pdbx_strand_id
1 'polypeptide(L)'
;MLKQFGKPSSALLIQKHSFFEENALHVEKQREIAKLYTAQSLRKHCKNCAQELHVEADFIKDSIPYKICQTCTHLNGAHEDTQEFCEKIYQEDDTSYAQNYSSGTIEDYEYRTASIYFPKAEFLFTCLKRENVNPHKLSYFDYGAGSGYFVAALVKLGLANVTGSDVSVAQVNLANRMFTSARLTSHSIDDGHKGLEETKAEVVSMIGVLEHLQTPREALAKINANPNIKYVFLSVPTFSLSVYIEMLDDNIFHRQLHGGHTHLYTEKSIDYMCSEFELEIVGRWWFGTDMVDLYRQIYVKLEQKHVSEAIKNDFKDRLSKFLDQSQLELDKVGESSEVHILLRKKNA
;
A
#
# COMPACT_ATOMS: atom_id res chain seq x y z
N MET A 1 -4.19 -1.33 -22.77
CA MET A 1 -3.85 -0.83 -21.42
C MET A 1 -4.58 0.47 -21.12
N LEU A 2 -5.35 0.54 -20.03
CA LEU A 2 -5.90 1.80 -19.48
C LEU A 2 -4.81 2.57 -18.72
N LYS A 3 -4.80 3.90 -18.83
CA LYS A 3 -4.06 4.80 -17.92
C LYS A 3 -5.05 5.75 -17.24
N GLN A 4 -4.96 5.89 -15.93
CA GLN A 4 -5.68 6.87 -15.11
C GLN A 4 -4.67 7.61 -14.22
N PHE A 5 -4.97 8.85 -13.85
CA PHE A 5 -4.07 9.73 -13.10
C PHE A 5 -4.86 10.56 -12.09
N GLY A 6 -4.30 10.76 -10.90
CA GLY A 6 -4.84 11.65 -9.88
C GLY A 6 -6.12 11.20 -9.21
N LYS A 7 -6.44 11.92 -8.12
CA LYS A 7 -7.69 11.92 -7.36
C LYS A 7 -7.61 13.06 -6.32
N PRO A 8 -8.73 13.68 -5.92
CA PRO A 8 -8.67 14.78 -4.95
C PRO A 8 -8.06 14.36 -3.60
N SER A 9 -7.13 15.16 -3.07
CA SER A 9 -6.44 14.89 -1.79
C SER A 9 -7.29 15.19 -0.55
N SER A 10 -8.41 15.90 -0.70
CA SER A 10 -9.25 16.37 0.41
C SER A 10 -9.68 15.26 1.38
N ALA A 11 -10.13 14.11 0.86
CA ALA A 11 -10.51 12.96 1.69
C ALA A 11 -9.33 12.35 2.47
N LEU A 12 -8.11 12.40 1.90
CA LEU A 12 -6.91 11.92 2.57
C LEU A 12 -6.48 12.87 3.69
N LEU A 13 -6.57 14.18 3.48
CA LEU A 13 -6.27 15.18 4.51
C LEU A 13 -7.19 15.04 5.72
N ILE A 14 -8.47 14.76 5.49
CA ILE A 14 -9.46 14.51 6.57
C ILE A 14 -9.11 13.24 7.34
N GLN A 15 -8.78 12.14 6.66
CA GLN A 15 -8.53 10.84 7.30
C GLN A 15 -7.15 10.71 7.96
N LYS A 16 -6.18 11.57 7.63
CA LYS A 16 -4.79 11.51 8.12
C LYS A 16 -4.48 12.60 9.16
N HIS A 17 -5.48 13.08 9.91
CA HIS A 17 -5.34 14.19 10.86
C HIS A 17 -4.21 13.97 11.89
N SER A 18 -4.12 12.76 12.45
CA SER A 18 -3.08 12.40 13.42
C SER A 18 -1.65 12.48 12.86
N PHE A 19 -1.45 12.41 11.53
CA PHE A 19 -0.12 12.58 10.93
C PHE A 19 0.38 14.04 10.98
N PHE A 20 -0.51 14.99 11.31
CA PHE A 20 -0.20 16.39 11.58
C PHE A 20 -0.08 16.60 13.10
N GLU A 21 -1.13 16.29 13.85
CA GLU A 21 -1.24 16.61 15.29
C GLU A 21 -0.35 15.72 16.19
N GLU A 22 -0.22 14.43 15.87
CA GLU A 22 0.46 13.43 16.70
C GLU A 22 1.86 13.09 16.14
N ASN A 23 2.47 13.99 15.35
CA ASN A 23 3.74 13.74 14.66
C ASN A 23 4.84 13.15 15.57
N ALA A 24 5.00 13.66 16.79
CA ALA A 24 6.00 13.18 17.74
C ALA A 24 5.76 11.72 18.17
N LEU A 25 4.51 11.35 18.44
CA LEU A 25 4.12 9.98 18.81
C LEU A 25 4.37 9.01 17.66
N HIS A 26 4.06 9.41 16.42
CA HIS A 26 4.30 8.58 15.25
C HIS A 26 5.79 8.40 14.95
N VAL A 27 6.61 9.44 15.13
CA VAL A 27 8.09 9.35 15.01
C VAL A 27 8.68 8.42 16.08
N GLU A 28 8.18 8.48 17.32
CA GLU A 28 8.62 7.60 18.40
C GLU A 28 8.34 6.12 18.08
N LYS A 29 7.09 5.79 17.75
CA LYS A 29 6.67 4.44 17.32
C LYS A 29 7.49 3.94 16.13
N GLN A 30 7.71 4.80 15.13
CA GLN A 30 8.52 4.46 13.97
C GLN A 30 9.96 4.09 14.35
N ARG A 31 10.58 4.83 15.27
CA ARG A 31 11.93 4.53 15.77
C ARG A 31 12.00 3.25 16.61
N GLU A 32 10.92 2.83 17.25
CA GLU A 32 10.83 1.51 17.90
C GLU A 32 10.84 0.38 16.86
N ILE A 33 10.01 0.50 15.82
CA ILE A 33 9.97 -0.45 14.69
C ILE A 33 11.33 -0.49 13.97
N ALA A 34 11.97 0.66 13.75
CA ALA A 34 13.28 0.73 13.12
C ALA A 34 14.39 0.05 13.92
N LYS A 35 14.40 0.16 15.26
CA LYS A 35 15.33 -0.58 16.13
C LYS A 35 15.13 -2.09 16.00
N LEU A 36 13.88 -2.56 15.94
CA LEU A 36 13.59 -3.98 15.74
C LEU A 36 14.03 -4.45 14.35
N TYR A 37 13.75 -3.67 13.31
CA TYR A 37 14.14 -3.96 11.93
C TYR A 37 15.66 -3.98 11.73
N THR A 38 16.38 -2.98 12.24
CA THR A 38 17.84 -2.89 12.10
C THR A 38 18.61 -3.90 12.97
N ALA A 39 17.96 -4.52 13.96
CA ALA A 39 18.50 -5.67 14.67
C ALA A 39 18.47 -6.98 13.85
N GLN A 40 17.70 -7.04 12.76
CA GLN A 40 17.60 -8.22 11.92
C GLN A 40 18.85 -8.43 11.06
N SER A 41 19.00 -9.66 10.53
CA SER A 41 20.11 -10.03 9.66
C SER A 41 20.17 -9.16 8.39
N LEU A 42 21.38 -8.95 7.87
CA LEU A 42 21.57 -8.16 6.66
C LEU A 42 20.94 -8.82 5.44
N ARG A 43 20.13 -8.05 4.71
CA ARG A 43 19.52 -8.47 3.45
C ARG A 43 20.57 -8.60 2.35
N LYS A 44 20.67 -9.81 1.80
CA LYS A 44 21.63 -10.16 0.74
C LYS A 44 21.05 -10.10 -0.67
N HIS A 45 19.74 -10.32 -0.80
CA HIS A 45 19.08 -10.41 -2.10
C HIS A 45 17.94 -9.39 -2.20
N CYS A 46 17.68 -8.91 -3.42
CA CYS A 46 16.58 -8.00 -3.67
C CYS A 46 15.23 -8.69 -3.47
N LYS A 47 14.35 -8.12 -2.64
CA LYS A 47 13.05 -8.72 -2.31
C LYS A 47 12.13 -8.86 -3.54
N ASN A 48 12.32 -8.04 -4.58
CA ASN A 48 11.60 -8.12 -5.85
C ASN A 48 12.16 -9.20 -6.81
N CYS A 49 13.47 -9.18 -7.12
CA CYS A 49 14.06 -9.98 -8.21
C CYS A 49 15.04 -11.09 -7.77
N ALA A 50 15.26 -11.28 -6.46
CA ALA A 50 16.20 -12.22 -5.85
C ALA A 50 17.69 -12.10 -6.26
N GLN A 51 18.07 -11.12 -7.08
CA GLN A 51 19.48 -10.84 -7.38
C GLN A 51 20.23 -10.31 -6.16
N GLU A 52 21.53 -10.60 -6.08
CA GLU A 52 22.40 -10.13 -5.00
C GLU A 52 22.42 -8.59 -4.94
N LEU A 53 22.33 -8.04 -3.72
CA LEU A 53 22.49 -6.62 -3.45
C LEU A 53 23.94 -6.31 -3.13
N HIS A 54 24.40 -5.14 -3.56
CA HIS A 54 25.74 -4.65 -3.20
C HIS A 54 25.87 -4.51 -1.67
N VAL A 55 27.11 -4.56 -1.15
CA VAL A 55 27.37 -4.62 0.29
C VAL A 55 27.05 -3.29 0.99
N GLU A 56 27.45 -2.17 0.37
CA GLU A 56 27.24 -0.81 0.87
C GLU A 56 25.76 -0.41 0.85
N ALA A 57 25.44 0.77 1.37
CA ALA A 57 24.09 1.36 1.30
C ALA A 57 24.16 2.63 0.44
N ASP A 58 23.17 2.82 -0.44
CA ASP A 58 23.06 4.04 -1.26
C ASP A 58 22.73 5.26 -0.41
N PHE A 59 21.96 5.08 0.67
CA PHE A 59 21.67 6.10 1.67
C PHE A 59 21.27 5.49 3.02
N ILE A 60 21.27 6.33 4.05
CA ILE A 60 20.77 6.03 5.40
C ILE A 60 19.71 7.09 5.74
N LYS A 61 18.58 6.67 6.32
CA LYS A 61 17.45 7.54 6.69
C LYS A 61 16.89 7.10 8.05
N ASP A 62 16.84 8.01 9.02
CA ASP A 62 16.51 7.74 10.43
C ASP A 62 17.10 6.41 10.95
N SER A 63 18.43 6.26 10.86
CA SER A 63 19.24 5.06 11.20
C SER A 63 19.08 3.80 10.32
N ILE A 64 18.12 3.73 9.42
CA ILE A 64 17.93 2.57 8.54
C ILE A 64 18.79 2.73 7.26
N PRO A 65 19.65 1.75 6.88
CA PRO A 65 20.35 1.75 5.60
C PRO A 65 19.45 1.18 4.48
N TYR A 66 19.57 1.75 3.27
CA TYR A 66 18.80 1.34 2.09
C TYR A 66 19.69 1.09 0.87
N LYS A 67 19.22 0.21 -0.03
CA LYS A 67 19.93 -0.35 -1.18
C LYS A 67 19.03 -0.45 -2.41
N ILE A 68 19.45 0.15 -3.51
CA ILE A 68 18.81 0.10 -4.82
C ILE A 68 19.38 -1.10 -5.58
N CYS A 69 18.50 -2.00 -6.00
CA CYS A 69 18.90 -3.17 -6.79
C CYS A 69 19.38 -2.73 -8.18
N GLN A 70 20.63 -3.06 -8.55
CA GLN A 70 21.20 -2.68 -9.84
C GLN A 70 20.52 -3.39 -11.04
N THR A 71 19.83 -4.51 -10.83
CA THR A 71 19.13 -5.25 -11.89
C THR A 71 17.73 -4.69 -12.19
N CYS A 72 16.91 -4.44 -11.17
CA CYS A 72 15.50 -4.06 -11.33
C CYS A 72 15.13 -2.69 -10.75
N THR A 73 16.10 -1.94 -10.23
CA THR A 73 15.94 -0.63 -9.54
C THR A 73 14.92 -0.60 -8.39
N HIS A 74 14.57 -1.76 -7.83
CA HIS A 74 13.76 -1.83 -6.62
C HIS A 74 14.55 -1.29 -5.43
N LEU A 75 13.92 -0.50 -4.57
CA LEU A 75 14.52 0.03 -3.35
C LEU A 75 14.28 -0.96 -2.20
N ASN A 76 15.33 -1.39 -1.52
CA ASN A 76 15.27 -2.37 -0.44
C ASN A 76 15.91 -1.76 0.82
N GLY A 77 15.32 -1.95 1.99
CA GLY A 77 16.01 -1.78 3.27
C GLY A 77 17.09 -2.86 3.42
N ALA A 78 18.17 -2.53 4.13
CA ALA A 78 19.37 -3.37 4.21
C ALA A 78 19.27 -4.56 5.18
N HIS A 79 18.13 -4.77 5.83
CA HIS A 79 17.88 -5.87 6.79
C HIS A 79 16.71 -6.75 6.33
N GLU A 80 16.65 -7.99 6.78
CA GLU A 80 15.57 -8.92 6.41
C GLU A 80 14.30 -8.73 7.25
N ASP A 81 13.15 -8.98 6.63
CA ASP A 81 11.85 -8.99 7.31
C ASP A 81 11.64 -10.39 7.90
N THR A 82 12.38 -10.70 8.97
CA THR A 82 12.39 -12.05 9.59
C THR A 82 11.02 -12.43 10.17
N GLN A 83 10.82 -13.71 10.50
CA GLN A 83 9.59 -14.15 11.17
C GLN A 83 9.37 -13.39 12.48
N GLU A 84 10.40 -13.28 13.32
CA GLU A 84 10.37 -12.49 14.56
C GLU A 84 9.92 -11.03 14.33
N PHE A 85 10.45 -10.38 13.28
CA PHE A 85 10.04 -9.02 12.91
C PHE A 85 8.59 -8.96 12.46
N CYS A 86 8.19 -9.83 11.53
CA CYS A 86 6.83 -9.86 10.98
C CYS A 86 5.78 -10.21 12.05
N GLU A 87 6.03 -11.22 12.88
CA GLU A 87 5.13 -11.59 13.99
C GLU A 87 4.95 -10.42 14.96
N LYS A 88 6.02 -9.71 15.29
CA LYS A 88 5.93 -8.54 16.17
C LYS A 88 5.13 -7.39 15.57
N ILE A 89 5.32 -7.08 14.29
CA ILE A 89 4.62 -5.97 13.62
C ILE A 89 3.18 -6.33 13.22
N TYR A 90 2.83 -7.61 13.05
CA TYR A 90 1.51 -8.03 12.58
C TYR A 90 0.66 -8.86 13.58
N GLN A 91 1.24 -9.37 14.67
CA GLN A 91 0.51 -10.07 15.75
C GLN A 91 0.42 -9.24 17.05
N GLU A 92 1.49 -8.58 17.50
CA GLU A 92 1.41 -7.69 18.69
C GLU A 92 0.65 -6.39 18.37
N ASP A 93 0.62 -5.96 17.11
CA ASP A 93 0.05 -4.67 16.69
C ASP A 93 -1.44 -4.69 16.29
N ASP A 94 -2.19 -5.61 16.89
CA ASP A 94 -3.67 -5.68 16.83
C ASP A 94 -4.34 -4.43 17.48
N THR A 95 -3.53 -3.43 17.92
CA THR A 95 -3.96 -2.12 18.39
C THR A 95 -3.44 -0.94 17.56
N SER A 96 -2.16 -0.78 17.20
CA SER A 96 -1.65 0.47 16.59
C SER A 96 -1.74 0.50 15.05
N TYR A 97 -1.35 -0.55 14.35
CA TYR A 97 -1.64 -0.69 12.91
C TYR A 97 -3.15 -0.79 12.69
N ALA A 98 -3.84 -1.57 13.54
CA ALA A 98 -5.29 -1.64 13.57
C ALA A 98 -5.93 -0.24 13.76
N GLN A 99 -5.49 0.59 14.70
CA GLN A 99 -6.00 1.96 14.91
C GLN A 99 -5.93 2.84 13.65
N ASN A 100 -4.87 2.73 12.86
CA ASN A 100 -4.74 3.50 11.60
C ASN A 100 -5.76 3.08 10.51
N TYR A 101 -6.37 1.90 10.64
CA TYR A 101 -7.32 1.33 9.69
C TYR A 101 -8.72 1.04 10.27
N SER A 102 -8.90 1.04 11.59
CA SER A 102 -10.18 0.81 12.26
C SER A 102 -11.01 2.08 12.31
N SER A 103 -12.16 2.06 11.67
CA SER A 103 -13.21 3.07 11.85
C SER A 103 -13.79 3.00 13.27
N GLY A 104 -13.83 4.13 14.00
CA GLY A 104 -14.47 4.19 15.32
C GLY A 104 -16.00 4.03 15.27
N THR A 105 -16.61 4.36 14.13
CA THR A 105 -18.05 4.29 13.87
C THR A 105 -18.38 3.57 12.56
N ILE A 106 -19.65 3.28 12.31
CA ILE A 106 -20.10 2.73 11.02
C ILE A 106 -19.99 3.81 9.93
N GLU A 107 -20.27 5.06 10.29
CA GLU A 107 -20.21 6.23 9.44
C GLU A 107 -18.77 6.46 8.93
N ASP A 108 -17.77 6.34 9.80
CA ASP A 108 -16.35 6.38 9.41
C ASP A 108 -15.97 5.22 8.48
N TYR A 109 -16.53 4.03 8.72
CA TYR A 109 -16.30 2.84 7.88
C TYR A 109 -16.84 3.09 6.46
N GLU A 110 -18.06 3.59 6.36
CA GLU A 110 -18.71 3.89 5.10
C GLU A 110 -18.02 5.04 4.36
N TYR A 111 -17.61 6.09 5.07
CA TYR A 111 -16.86 7.21 4.50
C TYR A 111 -15.52 6.74 3.93
N ARG A 112 -14.75 5.93 4.67
CA ARG A 112 -13.47 5.38 4.20
C ARG A 112 -13.66 4.42 3.02
N THR A 113 -14.69 3.57 3.07
CA THR A 113 -15.07 2.69 1.94
C THR A 113 -15.34 3.52 0.68
N ALA A 114 -16.22 4.52 0.77
CA ALA A 114 -16.67 5.32 -0.37
C ALA A 114 -15.58 6.25 -0.92
N SER A 115 -14.79 6.88 -0.04
CA SER A 115 -13.78 7.86 -0.46
C SER A 115 -12.46 7.23 -0.88
N ILE A 116 -12.02 6.12 -0.28
CA ILE A 116 -10.72 5.50 -0.57
C ILE A 116 -10.85 4.32 -1.52
N TYR A 117 -11.66 3.32 -1.15
CA TYR A 117 -11.66 2.00 -1.78
C TYR A 117 -12.63 1.87 -2.96
N PHE A 118 -13.76 2.58 -2.96
CA PHE A 118 -14.72 2.57 -4.08
C PHE A 118 -14.09 3.03 -5.40
N PRO A 119 -13.27 4.11 -5.46
CA PRO A 119 -12.52 4.45 -6.68
C PRO A 119 -11.51 3.37 -7.13
N LYS A 120 -10.89 2.63 -6.18
CA LYS A 120 -10.01 1.49 -6.51
C LYS A 120 -10.82 0.36 -7.18
N ALA A 121 -12.04 0.11 -6.69
CA ALA A 121 -12.95 -0.91 -7.22
C ALA A 121 -13.55 -0.50 -8.58
N GLU A 122 -13.91 0.78 -8.76
CA GLU A 122 -14.37 1.33 -10.05
C GLU A 122 -13.28 1.25 -11.13
N PHE A 123 -12.02 1.52 -10.77
CA PHE A 123 -10.88 1.39 -11.67
C PHE A 123 -10.71 -0.06 -12.14
N LEU A 124 -10.71 -1.03 -11.22
CA LEU A 124 -10.69 -2.47 -11.53
C LEU A 124 -11.84 -2.86 -12.48
N PHE A 125 -13.07 -2.50 -12.11
CA PHE A 125 -14.28 -2.80 -12.88
C PHE A 125 -14.23 -2.19 -14.30
N THR A 126 -13.69 -0.98 -14.44
CA THR A 126 -13.51 -0.29 -15.72
C THR A 126 -12.43 -0.96 -16.57
N CYS A 127 -11.33 -1.40 -15.98
CA CYS A 127 -10.30 -2.16 -16.69
C CYS A 127 -10.85 -3.49 -17.24
N LEU A 128 -11.54 -4.28 -16.40
CA LEU A 128 -12.15 -5.55 -16.79
C LEU A 128 -13.15 -5.38 -17.95
N LYS A 129 -14.00 -4.34 -17.91
CA LYS A 129 -14.91 -4.01 -19.02
C LYS A 129 -14.19 -3.65 -20.31
N ARG A 130 -13.03 -2.97 -20.25
CA ARG A 130 -12.22 -2.64 -21.45
C ARG A 130 -11.54 -3.87 -22.06
N GLU A 131 -11.23 -4.88 -21.26
CA GLU A 131 -10.79 -6.21 -21.72
C GLU A 131 -11.95 -7.07 -22.26
N ASN A 132 -13.15 -6.50 -22.46
CA ASN A 132 -14.38 -7.18 -22.88
C ASN A 132 -14.87 -8.27 -21.90
N VAL A 133 -14.40 -8.26 -20.65
CA VAL A 133 -14.88 -9.16 -19.60
C VAL A 133 -16.06 -8.53 -18.87
N ASN A 134 -17.09 -9.31 -18.56
CA ASN A 134 -18.20 -8.86 -17.71
C ASN A 134 -17.84 -9.06 -16.23
N PRO A 135 -17.61 -7.98 -15.44
CA PRO A 135 -17.15 -8.12 -14.06
C PRO A 135 -18.15 -8.87 -13.15
N HIS A 136 -19.45 -8.77 -13.42
CA HIS A 136 -20.48 -9.46 -12.61
C HIS A 136 -20.50 -10.98 -12.80
N LYS A 137 -19.75 -11.52 -13.78
CA LYS A 137 -19.61 -12.97 -13.99
C LYS A 137 -18.41 -13.59 -13.28
N LEU A 138 -17.49 -12.76 -12.75
CA LEU A 138 -16.25 -13.22 -12.12
C LEU A 138 -16.41 -13.49 -10.63
N SER A 139 -15.48 -14.26 -10.07
CA SER A 139 -15.22 -14.41 -8.64
C SER A 139 -14.00 -13.59 -8.19
N TYR A 140 -14.07 -12.99 -7.01
CA TYR A 140 -13.10 -12.05 -6.45
C TYR A 140 -12.61 -12.50 -5.08
N PHE A 141 -11.30 -12.43 -4.84
CA PHE A 141 -10.68 -12.74 -3.56
C PHE A 141 -9.64 -11.66 -3.19
N ASP A 142 -9.90 -10.94 -2.09
CA ASP A 142 -9.00 -9.92 -1.57
C ASP A 142 -8.06 -10.54 -0.52
N TYR A 143 -6.77 -10.65 -0.84
CA TYR A 143 -5.76 -11.25 0.04
C TYR A 143 -5.00 -10.15 0.80
N GLY A 144 -5.07 -10.20 2.14
CA GLY A 144 -4.68 -9.07 2.99
C GLY A 144 -5.79 -8.01 3.04
N ALA A 145 -7.04 -8.44 3.20
CA ALA A 145 -8.23 -7.58 3.12
C ALA A 145 -8.38 -6.59 4.29
N GLY A 146 -7.61 -6.75 5.37
CA GLY A 146 -7.71 -5.98 6.62
C GLY A 146 -9.15 -5.94 7.14
N SER A 147 -9.63 -4.72 7.42
CA SER A 147 -11.01 -4.46 7.83
C SER A 147 -12.05 -4.55 6.68
N GLY A 148 -11.69 -5.15 5.55
CA GLY A 148 -12.62 -5.54 4.48
C GLY A 148 -13.14 -4.41 3.59
N TYR A 149 -12.53 -3.22 3.63
CA TYR A 149 -13.02 -2.05 2.89
C TYR A 149 -13.07 -2.25 1.36
N PHE A 150 -12.12 -2.97 0.79
CA PHE A 150 -12.12 -3.24 -0.66
C PHE A 150 -13.20 -4.27 -1.03
N VAL A 151 -13.37 -5.32 -0.23
CA VAL A 151 -14.52 -6.26 -0.32
C VAL A 151 -15.86 -5.52 -0.21
N ALA A 152 -15.98 -4.57 0.73
CA ALA A 152 -17.16 -3.71 0.87
C ALA A 152 -17.42 -2.88 -0.40
N ALA A 153 -16.36 -2.28 -0.98
CA ALA A 153 -16.45 -1.49 -2.20
C ALA A 153 -16.88 -2.34 -3.42
N LEU A 154 -16.32 -3.54 -3.59
CA LEU A 154 -16.71 -4.48 -4.66
C LEU A 154 -18.19 -4.91 -4.52
N VAL A 155 -18.66 -5.18 -3.30
CA VAL A 155 -20.07 -5.50 -3.03
C VAL A 155 -20.97 -4.28 -3.32
N LYS A 156 -20.55 -3.05 -2.96
CA LYS A 156 -21.28 -1.81 -3.29
C LYS A 156 -21.38 -1.55 -4.81
N LEU A 157 -20.49 -2.11 -5.64
CA LEU A 157 -20.60 -2.13 -7.12
C LEU A 157 -21.53 -3.22 -7.67
N GLY A 158 -22.19 -4.01 -6.82
CA GLY A 158 -23.08 -5.09 -7.25
C GLY A 158 -22.34 -6.35 -7.74
N LEU A 159 -21.13 -6.60 -7.23
CA LEU A 159 -20.40 -7.85 -7.45
C LEU A 159 -20.81 -8.88 -6.39
N ALA A 160 -21.29 -10.05 -6.81
CA ALA A 160 -21.87 -11.04 -5.90
C ALA A 160 -20.80 -11.90 -5.21
N ASN A 161 -19.90 -12.47 -6.02
CA ASN A 161 -18.92 -13.49 -5.63
C ASN A 161 -17.63 -12.83 -5.11
N VAL A 162 -17.72 -12.16 -3.96
CA VAL A 162 -16.60 -11.43 -3.34
C VAL A 162 -16.34 -11.96 -1.93
N THR A 163 -15.13 -12.45 -1.70
CA THR A 163 -14.58 -12.85 -0.39
C THR A 163 -13.19 -12.22 -0.18
N GLY A 164 -12.60 -12.44 0.99
CA GLY A 164 -11.22 -12.05 1.27
C GLY A 164 -10.64 -12.77 2.48
N SER A 165 -9.34 -12.60 2.73
CA SER A 165 -8.70 -13.12 3.94
C SER A 165 -7.68 -12.14 4.50
N ASP A 166 -7.43 -12.23 5.81
CA ASP A 166 -6.42 -11.43 6.51
C ASP A 166 -5.80 -12.23 7.65
N VAL A 167 -4.66 -11.78 8.18
CA VAL A 167 -4.01 -12.41 9.34
C VAL A 167 -4.57 -11.90 10.67
N SER A 168 -5.05 -10.65 10.73
CA SER A 168 -5.67 -10.10 11.96
C SER A 168 -7.09 -10.62 12.12
N VAL A 169 -7.26 -11.50 13.11
CA VAL A 169 -8.56 -12.01 13.56
C VAL A 169 -9.46 -10.86 14.02
N ALA A 170 -8.93 -9.81 14.65
CA ALA A 170 -9.71 -8.64 15.06
C ALA A 170 -10.27 -7.85 13.86
N GLN A 171 -9.45 -7.62 12.82
CA GLN A 171 -9.92 -6.94 11.60
C GLN A 171 -10.94 -7.78 10.81
N VAL A 172 -10.72 -9.09 10.67
CA VAL A 172 -11.71 -10.01 10.06
C VAL A 172 -13.04 -9.97 10.82
N ASN A 173 -13.00 -9.99 12.14
CA ASN A 173 -14.19 -9.91 12.99
C ASN A 173 -14.87 -8.54 12.91
N LEU A 174 -14.12 -7.44 12.78
CA LEU A 174 -14.67 -6.10 12.54
C LEU A 174 -15.38 -6.04 11.19
N ALA A 175 -14.71 -6.46 10.12
CA ALA A 175 -15.25 -6.47 8.77
C ALA A 175 -16.54 -7.29 8.65
N ASN A 176 -16.54 -8.51 9.21
CA ASN A 176 -17.71 -9.39 9.17
C ASN A 176 -18.92 -8.86 9.96
N ARG A 177 -18.75 -7.88 10.88
CA ARG A 177 -19.87 -7.14 11.49
C ARG A 177 -20.42 -6.03 10.60
N MET A 178 -19.64 -5.54 9.63
CA MET A 178 -20.06 -4.49 8.67
C MET A 178 -20.78 -5.06 7.44
N PHE A 179 -20.68 -6.38 7.20
CA PHE A 179 -21.38 -7.04 6.08
C PHE A 179 -22.74 -7.62 6.51
N THR A 180 -23.66 -7.72 5.55
CA THR A 180 -24.95 -8.43 5.72
C THR A 180 -24.78 -9.95 5.90
N SER A 181 -23.62 -10.49 5.51
CA SER A 181 -23.22 -11.88 5.66
C SER A 181 -21.69 -11.93 5.74
N ALA A 182 -21.12 -12.84 6.53
CA ALA A 182 -19.66 -13.00 6.61
C ALA A 182 -19.04 -13.24 5.21
N ARG A 183 -17.91 -12.59 4.95
CA ARG A 183 -17.16 -12.65 3.66
C ARG A 183 -15.66 -12.80 3.83
N LEU A 184 -15.13 -12.50 5.02
CA LEU A 184 -13.70 -12.60 5.34
C LEU A 184 -13.41 -13.78 6.25
N THR A 185 -12.25 -14.40 6.05
CA THR A 185 -11.71 -15.50 6.86
C THR A 185 -10.31 -15.16 7.34
N SER A 186 -9.95 -15.51 8.58
CA SER A 186 -8.58 -15.35 9.07
C SER A 186 -7.67 -16.51 8.67
N HIS A 187 -6.40 -16.24 8.38
CA HIS A 187 -5.36 -17.26 8.14
C HIS A 187 -4.09 -16.98 8.97
N SER A 188 -3.15 -17.93 9.04
CA SER A 188 -1.86 -17.70 9.70
C SER A 188 -0.93 -16.90 8.80
N ILE A 189 -0.06 -16.06 9.39
CA ILE A 189 1.00 -15.37 8.64
C ILE A 189 1.98 -16.36 7.97
N ASP A 190 2.19 -17.52 8.60
CA ASP A 190 3.04 -18.60 8.11
C ASP A 190 2.26 -19.70 7.35
N ASP A 191 1.03 -19.42 6.89
CA ASP A 191 0.28 -20.42 6.12
C ASP A 191 0.91 -20.74 4.75
N GLY A 192 1.88 -19.93 4.32
CA GLY A 192 2.55 -20.00 3.02
C GLY A 192 1.73 -19.36 1.90
N HIS A 193 0.78 -18.48 2.19
CA HIS A 193 -0.20 -17.96 1.25
C HIS A 193 -1.11 -19.04 0.65
N LYS A 194 -1.55 -20.03 1.45
CA LYS A 194 -2.49 -21.09 0.98
C LYS A 194 -3.74 -20.52 0.35
N GLY A 195 -4.25 -19.39 0.86
CA GLY A 195 -5.36 -18.67 0.24
C GLY A 195 -5.15 -18.38 -1.26
N LEU A 196 -3.93 -18.06 -1.70
CA LEU A 196 -3.61 -17.81 -3.11
C LEU A 196 -3.51 -19.09 -3.95
N GLU A 197 -3.05 -20.19 -3.35
CA GLU A 197 -2.93 -21.51 -3.99
C GLU A 197 -4.29 -22.20 -4.15
N GLU A 198 -5.13 -22.15 -3.12
CA GLU A 198 -6.38 -22.91 -3.03
C GLU A 198 -7.58 -22.19 -3.66
N THR A 199 -7.57 -20.85 -3.72
CA THR A 199 -8.72 -20.05 -4.16
C THR A 199 -9.21 -20.41 -5.57
N LYS A 200 -10.54 -20.31 -5.75
CA LYS A 200 -11.24 -20.44 -7.04
C LYS A 200 -11.70 -19.07 -7.59
N ALA A 201 -11.11 -17.99 -7.07
CA ALA A 201 -11.33 -16.64 -7.60
C ALA A 201 -10.64 -16.46 -8.95
N GLU A 202 -11.33 -15.80 -9.88
CA GLU A 202 -10.77 -15.39 -11.18
C GLU A 202 -9.99 -14.07 -11.10
N VAL A 203 -10.32 -13.24 -10.10
CA VAL A 203 -9.65 -11.98 -9.78
C VAL A 203 -9.14 -12.03 -8.35
N VAL A 204 -7.83 -11.89 -8.16
CA VAL A 204 -7.24 -11.67 -6.84
C VAL A 204 -6.86 -10.20 -6.68
N SER A 205 -7.10 -9.61 -5.51
CA SER A 205 -6.57 -8.29 -5.15
C SER A 205 -5.62 -8.36 -3.96
N MET A 206 -4.63 -7.45 -3.96
CA MET A 206 -3.66 -7.24 -2.90
C MET A 206 -3.43 -5.73 -2.79
N ILE A 207 -4.12 -5.07 -1.85
CA ILE A 207 -4.19 -3.60 -1.75
C ILE A 207 -3.31 -3.11 -0.61
N GLY A 208 -2.04 -2.81 -0.89
CA GLY A 208 -1.06 -2.45 0.13
C GLY A 208 -0.70 -3.65 1.01
N VAL A 209 -0.16 -4.69 0.37
CA VAL A 209 0.02 -6.04 0.94
C VAL A 209 1.30 -6.69 0.42
N LEU A 210 1.57 -6.60 -0.88
CA LEU A 210 2.71 -7.27 -1.54
C LEU A 210 4.07 -6.79 -0.98
N GLU A 211 4.13 -5.54 -0.51
CA GLU A 211 5.27 -4.95 0.19
C GLU A 211 5.47 -5.45 1.64
N HIS A 212 4.40 -5.97 2.25
CA HIS A 212 4.39 -6.44 3.64
C HIS A 212 4.61 -7.96 3.75
N LEU A 213 4.41 -8.73 2.67
CA LEU A 213 4.69 -10.16 2.66
C LEU A 213 6.20 -10.40 2.90
N GLN A 214 6.53 -11.41 3.70
CA GLN A 214 7.93 -11.86 3.86
C GLN A 214 8.46 -12.50 2.56
N THR A 215 7.65 -13.34 1.92
CA THR A 215 7.99 -14.10 0.70
C THR A 215 7.13 -13.68 -0.51
N PRO A 216 7.15 -12.40 -0.94
CA PRO A 216 6.25 -11.90 -1.98
C PRO A 216 6.42 -12.61 -3.33
N ARG A 217 7.63 -13.12 -3.61
CA ARG A 217 7.92 -13.94 -4.78
C ARG A 217 7.24 -15.32 -4.74
N GLU A 218 7.03 -15.89 -3.55
CA GLU A 218 6.25 -17.12 -3.39
C GLU A 218 4.75 -16.86 -3.59
N ALA A 219 4.20 -15.78 -3.04
CA ALA A 219 2.83 -15.34 -3.32
C ALA A 219 2.58 -15.17 -4.83
N LEU A 220 3.49 -14.49 -5.55
CA LEU A 220 3.41 -14.34 -7.01
C LEU A 220 3.54 -15.67 -7.76
N ALA A 221 4.40 -16.58 -7.30
CA ALA A 221 4.52 -17.93 -7.86
C ALA A 221 3.22 -18.74 -7.68
N LYS A 222 2.58 -18.67 -6.50
CA LYS A 222 1.30 -19.34 -6.22
C LYS A 222 0.16 -18.76 -7.05
N ILE A 223 0.13 -17.45 -7.22
CA ILE A 223 -0.79 -16.76 -8.14
C ILE A 223 -0.60 -17.25 -9.60
N ASN A 224 0.64 -17.33 -10.09
CA ASN A 224 0.91 -17.79 -11.45
C ASN A 224 0.54 -19.27 -11.65
N ALA A 225 0.85 -20.12 -10.67
CA ALA A 225 0.56 -21.56 -10.68
C ALA A 225 -0.94 -21.88 -10.58
N ASN A 226 -1.74 -21.08 -9.87
CA ASN A 226 -3.17 -21.32 -9.73
C ASN A 226 -3.90 -21.11 -11.07
N PRO A 227 -4.57 -22.15 -11.64
CA PRO A 227 -5.23 -22.05 -12.94
C PRO A 227 -6.55 -21.27 -12.91
N ASN A 228 -7.10 -20.96 -11.73
CA ASN A 228 -8.35 -20.22 -11.61
C ASN A 228 -8.12 -18.72 -11.75
N ILE A 229 -6.97 -18.22 -11.29
CA ILE A 229 -6.65 -16.78 -11.28
C ILE A 229 -6.27 -16.34 -12.70
N LYS A 230 -7.03 -15.37 -13.21
CA LYS A 230 -6.86 -14.75 -14.53
C LYS A 230 -6.35 -13.33 -14.44
N TYR A 231 -6.78 -12.61 -13.39
CA TYR A 231 -6.44 -11.23 -13.14
C TYR A 231 -5.92 -11.01 -11.72
N VAL A 232 -4.97 -10.10 -11.58
CA VAL A 232 -4.39 -9.70 -10.28
C VAL A 232 -4.45 -8.17 -10.19
N PHE A 233 -5.10 -7.64 -9.15
CA PHE A 233 -5.21 -6.21 -8.91
C PHE A 233 -4.34 -5.80 -7.73
N LEU A 234 -3.27 -5.06 -8.02
CA LEU A 234 -2.30 -4.61 -7.03
C LEU A 234 -2.50 -3.13 -6.70
N SER A 235 -2.25 -2.76 -5.46
CA SER A 235 -1.91 -1.39 -5.03
C SER A 235 -0.56 -1.49 -4.33
N VAL A 236 0.47 -0.82 -4.83
CA VAL A 236 1.83 -0.89 -4.24
C VAL A 236 2.46 0.50 -4.10
N PRO A 237 3.27 0.73 -3.05
CA PRO A 237 3.95 1.99 -2.82
C PRO A 237 5.25 2.05 -3.63
N THR A 238 5.54 3.24 -4.14
CA THR A 238 6.62 3.49 -5.10
C THR A 238 7.68 4.44 -4.56
N PHE A 239 8.93 4.24 -4.95
CA PHE A 239 10.05 5.13 -4.65
C PHE A 239 9.88 6.41 -5.49
N SER A 240 9.66 7.52 -4.78
CA SER A 240 9.04 8.74 -5.30
C SER A 240 9.52 9.96 -4.53
N LEU A 241 9.01 11.15 -4.87
CA LEU A 241 9.36 12.41 -4.23
C LEU A 241 9.12 12.40 -2.71
N SER A 242 8.08 11.69 -2.22
CA SER A 242 7.85 11.48 -0.78
C SER A 242 9.10 11.05 -0.01
N VAL A 243 9.93 10.16 -0.56
CA VAL A 243 11.10 9.64 0.17
C VAL A 243 12.19 10.70 0.32
N TYR A 244 12.40 11.53 -0.71
CA TYR A 244 13.36 12.64 -0.64
C TYR A 244 12.89 13.74 0.33
N ILE A 245 11.57 14.02 0.36
CA ILE A 245 10.95 14.93 1.34
C ILE A 245 11.24 14.44 2.76
N GLU A 246 11.03 13.14 3.02
CA GLU A 246 11.28 12.54 4.33
C GLU A 246 12.76 12.61 4.77
N MET A 247 13.72 12.44 3.85
CA MET A 247 15.16 12.58 4.15
C MET A 247 15.57 13.98 4.64
N LEU A 248 14.72 15.00 4.51
CA LEU A 248 15.06 16.37 4.95
C LEU A 248 14.97 16.57 6.47
N ASP A 249 14.19 15.74 7.19
CA ASP A 249 14.07 15.83 8.66
C ASP A 249 13.55 14.52 9.27
N ASP A 250 14.43 13.82 10.01
CA ASP A 250 14.08 12.59 10.75
C ASP A 250 13.09 12.82 11.91
N ASN A 251 12.72 14.06 12.23
CA ASN A 251 11.75 14.39 13.30
C ASN A 251 10.34 14.70 12.77
N ILE A 252 10.09 14.40 11.49
CA ILE A 252 8.78 14.42 10.87
C ILE A 252 8.40 12.98 10.52
N PHE A 253 7.17 12.57 10.80
CA PHE A 253 6.70 11.20 10.56
C PHE A 253 6.91 10.77 9.09
N HIS A 254 7.48 9.58 8.88
CA HIS A 254 7.91 9.05 7.57
C HIS A 254 6.89 8.06 7.01
N ARG A 255 5.83 8.57 6.38
CA ARG A 255 4.69 7.78 5.89
C ARG A 255 5.06 6.78 4.78
N GLN A 256 6.01 7.12 3.91
CA GLN A 256 6.31 6.36 2.70
C GLN A 256 7.36 5.27 2.93
N LEU A 257 8.50 5.59 3.55
CA LEU A 257 9.61 4.63 3.73
C LEU A 257 10.16 4.68 5.16
N HIS A 258 9.95 3.62 5.95
CA HIS A 258 10.55 3.48 7.28
C HIS A 258 10.56 2.00 7.70
N GLY A 259 10.73 1.68 8.98
CA GLY A 259 10.75 0.30 9.47
C GLY A 259 9.49 -0.51 9.13
N GLY A 260 8.30 0.12 9.02
CA GLY A 260 7.07 -0.56 8.60
C GLY A 260 6.90 -0.75 7.08
N HIS A 261 7.66 -0.01 6.26
CA HIS A 261 7.70 -0.12 4.79
C HIS A 261 9.15 -0.36 4.37
N THR A 262 9.62 -1.60 4.50
CA THR A 262 11.04 -1.93 4.38
C THR A 262 11.55 -1.93 2.94
N HIS A 263 10.71 -1.69 1.93
CA HIS A 263 11.09 -1.61 0.52
C HIS A 263 10.04 -0.87 -0.32
N LEU A 264 10.41 -0.40 -1.52
CA LEU A 264 9.51 0.31 -2.43
C LEU A 264 9.75 -0.07 -3.89
N TYR A 265 8.67 -0.06 -4.66
CA TYR A 265 8.70 -0.37 -6.09
C TYR A 265 9.16 0.84 -6.92
N THR A 266 9.75 0.55 -8.08
CA THR A 266 9.89 1.48 -9.21
C THR A 266 9.17 0.88 -10.43
N GLU A 267 8.83 1.69 -11.45
CA GLU A 267 8.20 1.19 -12.68
C GLU A 267 9.01 0.03 -13.30
N LYS A 268 10.33 0.16 -13.36
CA LYS A 268 11.23 -0.92 -13.81
C LYS A 268 11.18 -2.18 -12.94
N SER A 269 11.03 -2.06 -11.62
CA SER A 269 10.93 -3.24 -10.74
C SER A 269 9.59 -3.96 -10.92
N ILE A 270 8.52 -3.20 -11.16
CA ILE A 270 7.18 -3.71 -11.48
C ILE A 270 7.21 -4.41 -12.84
N ASP A 271 7.83 -3.81 -13.85
CA ASP A 271 7.93 -4.39 -15.19
C ASP A 271 8.81 -5.65 -15.20
N TYR A 272 9.90 -5.67 -14.41
CA TYR A 272 10.71 -6.88 -14.18
C TYR A 272 9.86 -7.99 -13.56
N MET A 273 9.14 -7.68 -12.46
CA MET A 273 8.24 -8.62 -11.78
C MET A 273 7.16 -9.17 -12.72
N CYS A 274 6.52 -8.29 -13.52
CA CYS A 274 5.51 -8.72 -14.48
C CYS A 274 6.10 -9.61 -15.58
N SER A 275 7.30 -9.30 -16.06
CA SER A 275 8.00 -10.13 -17.04
C SER A 275 8.33 -11.52 -16.49
N GLU A 276 8.83 -11.59 -15.25
CA GLU A 276 9.25 -12.84 -14.59
C GLU A 276 8.08 -13.77 -14.27
N PHE A 277 6.95 -13.24 -13.77
CA PHE A 277 5.77 -14.03 -13.38
C PHE A 277 4.72 -14.18 -14.50
N GLU A 278 5.10 -13.95 -15.76
CA GLU A 278 4.22 -14.04 -16.94
C GLU A 278 2.93 -13.19 -16.86
N LEU A 279 3.02 -12.03 -16.21
CA LEU A 279 1.93 -11.08 -16.08
C LEU A 279 2.02 -9.98 -17.15
N GLU A 280 0.86 -9.49 -17.59
CA GLU A 280 0.71 -8.40 -18.55
C GLU A 280 -0.11 -7.27 -17.92
N ILE A 281 0.35 -6.03 -18.06
CA ILE A 281 -0.31 -4.87 -17.48
C ILE A 281 -1.44 -4.39 -18.39
N VAL A 282 -2.70 -4.63 -17.98
CA VAL A 282 -3.90 -4.21 -18.73
C VAL A 282 -4.44 -2.86 -18.26
N GLY A 283 -4.06 -2.39 -17.06
CA GLY A 283 -4.36 -1.04 -16.60
C GLY A 283 -3.40 -0.55 -15.52
N ARG A 284 -3.07 0.76 -15.54
CA ARG A 284 -2.39 1.47 -14.44
C ARG A 284 -3.18 2.71 -14.01
N TRP A 285 -3.29 2.95 -12.71
CA TRP A 285 -3.74 4.20 -12.12
C TRP A 285 -2.67 4.72 -11.15
N TRP A 286 -2.03 5.81 -11.55
CA TRP A 286 -1.05 6.52 -10.75
C TRP A 286 -1.77 7.56 -9.88
N PHE A 287 -1.56 7.48 -8.57
CA PHE A 287 -2.14 8.41 -7.60
C PHE A 287 -1.30 8.41 -6.33
N GLY A 288 -0.45 9.42 -6.18
CA GLY A 288 0.44 9.56 -5.04
C GLY A 288 -0.08 10.52 -3.97
N THR A 289 0.72 10.67 -2.91
CA THR A 289 0.51 11.68 -1.86
C THR A 289 1.76 12.51 -1.59
N ASP A 290 2.69 12.55 -2.54
CA ASP A 290 3.96 13.29 -2.51
C ASP A 290 3.79 14.76 -2.14
N MET A 291 2.86 15.45 -2.80
CA MET A 291 2.60 16.87 -2.53
C MET A 291 1.85 17.06 -1.19
N VAL A 292 1.13 16.04 -0.72
CA VAL A 292 0.50 16.03 0.61
C VAL A 292 1.55 15.80 1.70
N ASP A 293 2.58 14.99 1.45
CA ASP A 293 3.72 14.84 2.35
C ASP A 293 4.55 16.12 2.42
N LEU A 294 4.76 16.83 1.31
CA LEU A 294 5.37 18.17 1.31
C LEU A 294 4.54 19.18 2.11
N TYR A 295 3.21 19.22 1.88
CA TYR A 295 2.29 20.05 2.64
C TYR A 295 2.41 19.79 4.15
N ARG A 296 2.35 18.51 4.55
CA ARG A 296 2.43 18.06 5.93
C ARG A 296 3.76 18.40 6.57
N GLN A 297 4.88 18.17 5.87
CA GLN A 297 6.20 18.52 6.39
C GLN A 297 6.28 20.02 6.68
N ILE A 298 5.91 20.88 5.72
CA ILE A 298 5.93 22.34 5.94
C ILE A 298 4.97 22.73 7.07
N TYR A 299 3.74 22.19 7.09
CA TYR A 299 2.75 22.49 8.12
C TYR A 299 3.25 22.16 9.53
N VAL A 300 3.74 20.94 9.76
CA VAL A 300 4.25 20.52 11.08
C VAL A 300 5.49 21.33 11.48
N LYS A 301 6.37 21.68 10.53
CA LYS A 301 7.52 22.57 10.82
C LYS A 301 7.09 24.00 11.17
N LEU A 302 5.98 24.50 10.64
CA LEU A 302 5.39 25.79 11.04
C LEU A 302 4.80 25.71 12.46
N GLU A 303 4.15 24.61 12.83
CA GLU A 303 3.63 24.40 14.20
C GLU A 303 4.76 24.28 15.23
N GLN A 304 5.82 23.50 14.93
CA GLN A 304 7.04 23.42 15.75
C GLN A 304 7.76 24.76 15.91
N LYS A 305 7.56 25.71 14.98
CA LYS A 305 8.09 27.09 15.06
C LYS A 305 7.17 28.05 15.81
N HIS A 306 6.02 27.59 16.30
CA HIS A 306 5.00 28.39 16.99
C HIS A 306 4.58 29.64 16.19
N VAL A 307 4.47 29.52 14.85
CA VAL A 307 3.92 30.63 14.03
C VAL A 307 2.44 30.83 14.35
N SER A 308 1.93 32.04 14.11
CA SER A 308 0.53 32.36 14.40
C SER A 308 -0.44 31.60 13.48
N GLU A 309 -1.67 31.37 13.97
CA GLU A 309 -2.76 30.78 13.19
C GLU A 309 -3.01 31.50 11.85
N ALA A 310 -2.80 32.82 11.82
CA ALA A 310 -2.90 33.60 10.58
C ALA A 310 -1.91 33.13 9.50
N ILE A 311 -0.67 32.76 9.88
CA ILE A 311 0.35 32.25 8.95
C ILE A 311 0.04 30.80 8.56
N LYS A 312 -0.44 29.95 9.48
CA LYS A 312 -0.83 28.56 9.16
C LYS A 312 -2.02 28.53 8.18
N ASN A 313 -3.02 29.39 8.40
CA ASN A 313 -4.16 29.54 7.50
C ASN A 313 -3.75 30.11 6.14
N ASP A 314 -2.91 31.16 6.09
CA ASP A 314 -2.38 31.68 4.83
C ASP A 314 -1.59 30.62 4.03
N PHE A 315 -0.77 29.81 4.70
CA PHE A 315 -0.07 28.68 4.07
C PHE A 315 -1.05 27.64 3.50
N LYS A 316 -2.03 27.21 4.31
CA LYS A 316 -3.07 26.25 3.91
C LYS A 316 -3.89 26.76 2.72
N ASP A 317 -4.31 28.01 2.76
CA ASP A 317 -5.09 28.68 1.70
C ASP A 317 -4.27 28.96 0.43
N ARG A 318 -2.94 29.01 0.53
CA ARG A 318 -2.05 29.10 -0.64
C ARG A 318 -1.81 27.74 -1.27
N LEU A 319 -1.42 26.73 -0.49
CA LEU A 319 -1.03 25.44 -1.04
C LEU A 319 -2.22 24.65 -1.58
N SER A 320 -3.37 24.69 -0.89
CA SER A 320 -4.60 23.99 -1.33
C SER A 320 -5.09 24.41 -2.72
N LYS A 321 -4.72 25.59 -3.23
CA LYS A 321 -5.06 26.07 -4.59
C LYS A 321 -4.37 25.30 -5.72
N PHE A 322 -3.27 24.60 -5.43
CA PHE A 322 -2.50 23.87 -6.42
C PHE A 322 -2.05 22.47 -5.98
N LEU A 323 -2.40 22.04 -4.75
CA LEU A 323 -2.00 20.74 -4.18
C LEU A 323 -2.36 19.55 -5.09
N ASP A 324 -3.62 19.46 -5.50
CA ASP A 324 -4.11 18.38 -6.37
C ASP A 324 -3.53 18.49 -7.80
N GLN A 325 -3.35 19.71 -8.31
CA GLN A 325 -2.80 19.97 -9.63
C GLN A 325 -1.32 19.58 -9.71
N SER A 326 -0.52 19.91 -8.69
CA SER A 326 0.88 19.51 -8.61
C SER A 326 1.04 18.00 -8.43
N GLN A 327 0.19 17.35 -7.62
CA GLN A 327 0.20 15.88 -7.52
C GLN A 327 -0.13 15.24 -8.87
N LEU A 328 -1.13 15.77 -9.58
CA LEU A 328 -1.54 15.27 -10.90
C LEU A 328 -0.41 15.35 -11.95
N GLU A 329 0.47 16.35 -11.90
CA GLU A 329 1.63 16.38 -12.81
C GLU A 329 2.68 15.30 -12.49
N LEU A 330 2.90 14.96 -11.21
CA LEU A 330 3.73 13.81 -10.82
C LEU A 330 3.09 12.49 -11.26
N ASP A 331 1.77 12.35 -11.06
CA ASP A 331 1.03 11.16 -11.42
C ASP A 331 1.08 10.90 -12.95
N LYS A 332 0.94 11.93 -13.77
CA LYS A 332 1.01 11.85 -15.24
C LYS A 332 2.33 11.27 -15.77
N VAL A 333 3.44 11.51 -15.07
CA VAL A 333 4.76 11.01 -15.46
C VAL A 333 5.15 9.69 -14.80
N GLY A 334 4.32 9.16 -13.89
CA GLY A 334 4.58 7.90 -13.18
C GLY A 334 5.47 8.03 -11.94
N GLU A 335 5.62 9.24 -11.41
CA GLU A 335 6.47 9.55 -10.25
C GLU A 335 5.66 9.71 -8.93
N SER A 336 4.46 9.12 -8.88
CA SER A 336 3.62 9.05 -7.68
C SER A 336 4.24 8.19 -6.58
N SER A 337 3.81 8.42 -5.34
CA SER A 337 4.07 7.53 -4.20
C SER A 337 3.24 6.22 -4.13
N GLU A 338 2.19 6.06 -4.93
CA GLU A 338 1.39 4.82 -5.02
C GLU A 338 0.91 4.58 -6.46
N VAL A 339 0.87 3.31 -6.87
CA VAL A 339 0.32 2.88 -8.16
C VAL A 339 -0.61 1.69 -8.00
N HIS A 340 -1.74 1.74 -8.71
CA HIS A 340 -2.70 0.66 -8.82
C HIS A 340 -2.57 0.01 -10.19
N ILE A 341 -2.55 -1.32 -10.23
CA ILE A 341 -2.26 -2.04 -11.47
C ILE A 341 -3.21 -3.22 -11.60
N LEU A 342 -3.95 -3.30 -12.72
CA LEU A 342 -4.58 -4.54 -13.13
C LEU A 342 -3.62 -5.31 -14.04
N LEU A 343 -3.29 -6.51 -13.61
CA LEU A 343 -2.49 -7.49 -14.33
C LEU A 343 -3.41 -8.59 -14.88
N ARG A 344 -3.08 -9.10 -16.06
CA ARG A 344 -3.64 -10.33 -16.65
C ARG A 344 -2.53 -11.37 -16.72
N LYS A 345 -2.81 -12.62 -16.35
CA LYS A 345 -1.88 -13.73 -16.57
C LYS A 345 -1.88 -14.10 -18.06
N LYS A 346 -0.70 -14.19 -18.69
CA LYS A 346 -0.58 -14.41 -20.15
C LYS A 346 -1.13 -15.75 -20.63
N ASN A 347 -1.15 -16.75 -19.73
CA ASN A 347 -1.50 -18.15 -19.99
C ASN A 347 -2.82 -18.56 -19.30
N ALA A 348 -3.85 -17.70 -19.31
CA ALA A 348 -5.11 -17.87 -18.55
C ALA A 348 -6.40 -17.86 -19.39
#